data_AF-A0A961QQA8-F1
#
_entry.id   AF-A0A961QQA8-F1
#
_cell.length_a   1.000
_cell.length_b   1.000
_cell.length_c   1.000
_cell.angle_alpha   90.00
_cell.angle_beta   90.00
_cell.angle_gamma   90.00
#
_symmetry.space_group_name_H-M   'P 1'
#
loop_
_entity.id
_entity.type
_entity.pdbx_description
1 polymer ?
#
loop_
_entity_poly.entity_id
_entity_poly.type
_entity_poly.pdbx_seq_one_letter_code
_entity_poly.pdbx_strand_id
1 'polypeptide(L)' 'VELVEGADLFVEGGFVWMRTTEGPKKVDVIYRRLDDAFLDPLCFRPDSMLGVPGLMDVYRSGGVSI' A
#
# COMPACT_ATOMS: atom_id res chain seq x y z
N VAL A 1 -2.02 9.10 13.73
CA VAL A 1 -1.74 7.92 12.90
C VAL A 1 -3.09 7.42 12.44
N GLU A 2 -3.30 7.30 11.13
CA GLU A 2 -4.57 6.82 10.57
C GLU A 2 -4.56 5.29 10.54
N LEU A 3 -5.71 4.67 10.84
CA LEU A 3 -5.94 3.26 10.60
C LEU A 3 -6.64 3.13 9.24
N VAL A 4 -6.06 2.37 8.34
CA VAL A 4 -6.51 2.23 6.95
C VAL A 4 -6.55 0.77 6.53
N GLU A 5 -7.38 0.48 5.53
CA GLU A 5 -7.43 -0.81 4.84
C GLU A 5 -6.73 -0.72 3.47
N GLY A 6 -6.42 -1.86 2.85
CA GLY A 6 -5.77 -1.89 1.54
C GLY A 6 -6.54 -1.10 0.46
N ALA A 7 -7.87 -1.10 0.53
CA ALA A 7 -8.72 -0.37 -0.42
C ALA A 7 -8.62 1.17 -0.32
N ASP A 8 -8.19 1.68 0.84
CA ASP A 8 -7.97 3.12 1.05
C ASP A 8 -6.66 3.60 0.42
N LEU A 9 -5.76 2.66 0.09
CA LEU A 9 -4.44 2.93 -0.45
C LEU A 9 -4.36 2.55 -1.94
N PHE A 10 -3.49 3.23 -2.67
CA PHE A 10 -3.16 2.87 -4.04
C PHE A 10 -1.74 3.30 -4.42
N VAL A 11 -1.20 2.66 -5.45
CA VAL A 11 0.13 2.96 -6.00
C VAL A 11 -0.02 3.80 -7.26
N GLU A 12 0.69 4.91 -7.33
CA GLU A 12 0.78 5.75 -8.53
C GLU A 12 2.12 6.51 -8.55
N GLY A 13 2.77 6.55 -9.71
CA GLY A 13 4.00 7.34 -9.89
C GLY A 13 5.19 6.90 -9.01
N GLY A 14 5.24 5.64 -8.59
CA GLY A 14 6.29 5.14 -7.69
C GLY A 14 6.12 5.53 -6.23
N PHE A 15 4.92 5.96 -5.83
CA PHE A 15 4.58 6.29 -4.44
C PHE A 15 3.27 5.61 -4.01
N VAL A 16 3.07 5.49 -2.70
CA VAL A 16 1.79 5.07 -2.11
C VAL A 16 0.98 6.32 -1.74
N TRP A 17 -0.31 6.27 -2.04
CA TRP A 17 -1.26 7.34 -1.80
C TRP A 17 -2.46 6.79 -1.02
N MET A 18 -2.99 7.59 -0.12
CA MET A 18 -4.24 7.36 0.59
C MET A 18 -5.35 8.18 -0.06
N ARG A 19 -6.50 7.55 -0.32
CA ARG A 19 -7.71 8.21 -0.80
C ARG A 19 -8.29 9.06 0.32
N THR A 20 -8.56 10.33 0.04
CA THR A 20 -9.27 11.23 0.97
C THR A 20 -10.29 12.07 0.21
N THR A 21 -11.22 12.68 0.92
CA THR A 21 -12.23 13.58 0.34
C THR A 21 -11.63 14.87 -0.24
N GLU A 22 -10.45 15.27 0.25
CA GLU A 22 -9.76 16.50 -0.21
C GLU A 22 -8.73 16.22 -1.31
N GLY A 23 -8.59 14.95 -1.72
CA GLY A 23 -7.62 14.50 -2.71
C GLY A 23 -6.66 13.43 -2.16
N PRO A 24 -5.81 12.85 -3.02
CA PRO A 24 -4.87 11.82 -2.60
C PRO A 24 -3.77 12.40 -1.70
N LYS A 25 -3.53 11.75 -0.57
CA LYS A 25 -2.47 12.11 0.38
C LYS A 25 -1.33 11.10 0.29
N LYS A 26 -0.11 11.58 0.06
CA LYS A 26 1.07 10.70 0.00
C LYS A 26 1.32 10.01 1.34
N VAL A 27 1.70 8.74 1.30
CA VAL A 27 2.06 7.91 2.46
C VAL A 27 3.51 7.47 2.33
N ASP A 28 4.35 7.92 3.25
CA ASP A 28 5.79 7.60 3.26
C ASP A 28 6.12 6.37 4.13
N VAL A 29 5.35 6.12 5.19
CA VAL A 29 5.57 5.02 6.13
C VAL A 29 4.24 4.33 6.45
N ILE A 30 4.20 3.02 6.33
CA ILE A 30 3.05 2.18 6.67
C ILE A 30 3.45 1.28 7.82
N TYR A 31 2.84 1.48 8.99
CA TYR A 31 2.94 0.52 10.07
C TYR A 31 1.91 -0.59 9.86
N ARG A 32 2.37 -1.74 9.36
CA ARG A 32 1.48 -2.85 9.01
C ARG A 32 1.14 -3.74 10.22
N ARG A 33 -0.07 -4.28 10.20
CA ARG A 33 -0.58 -5.31 11.14
C ARG A 33 -1.09 -6.54 10.37
N LEU A 34 -0.57 -6.73 9.17
CA LEU A 34 -0.94 -7.76 8.21
C LEU A 34 0.30 -8.59 7.84
N ASP A 35 0.10 -9.89 7.61
CA ASP A 35 1.16 -10.80 7.18
C ASP A 35 1.59 -10.54 5.73
N ASP A 36 2.86 -10.82 5.45
CA ASP A 36 3.52 -10.52 4.17
C ASP A 36 2.76 -11.10 2.96
N ALA A 37 2.22 -12.30 3.11
CA ALA A 37 1.49 -13.01 2.05
C ALA A 37 0.28 -12.22 1.51
N PHE A 38 -0.25 -11.28 2.29
CA PHE A 38 -1.44 -10.51 1.92
C PHE A 38 -1.13 -9.07 1.50
N LEU A 39 0.11 -8.59 1.60
CA LEU A 39 0.48 -7.18 1.39
C LEU A 39 0.31 -6.70 -0.05
N ASP A 40 0.61 -7.54 -1.03
CA ASP A 40 0.58 -7.19 -2.44
C ASP A 40 0.17 -8.42 -3.27
N PRO A 41 -1.04 -8.41 -3.88
CA PRO A 41 -1.49 -9.54 -4.69
C PRO A 41 -0.69 -9.72 -5.99
N LEU A 42 0.06 -8.71 -6.45
CA LEU A 42 0.93 -8.86 -7.64
C LEU A 42 2.26 -9.55 -7.31
N CYS A 43 2.68 -9.51 -6.04
CA CYS A 43 3.94 -10.10 -5.59
C CYS A 43 3.76 -11.42 -4.83
N PHE A 44 2.67 -11.56 -4.08
CA PHE A 44 2.43 -12.69 -3.17
C PHE A 44 1.19 -13.48 -3.57
N ARG A 45 0.14 -13.45 -2.73
CA ARG A 45 -1.08 -14.23 -2.92
C ARG A 45 -2.04 -13.48 -3.85
N PRO A 46 -2.27 -13.94 -5.09
CA PRO A 46 -3.05 -13.19 -6.10
C PRO A 46 -4.54 -13.08 -5.78
N ASP A 47 -5.07 -13.96 -4.92
CA ASP A 47 -6.45 -13.87 -4.40
C ASP A 47 -6.56 -13.04 -3.11
N SER A 48 -5.46 -12.40 -2.65
CA SER A 48 -5.53 -11.44 -1.54
C SER A 48 -6.32 -10.20 -1.94
N MET A 49 -7.34 -9.87 -1.14
CA MET A 49 -8.10 -8.61 -1.24
C MET A 49 -7.73 -7.61 -0.14
N LEU A 50 -6.73 -7.91 0.70
CA LEU A 50 -6.35 -7.09 1.86
C LEU A 50 -5.20 -6.13 1.57
N GLY A 51 -4.37 -6.45 0.58
CA GLY A 51 -3.17 -5.72 0.24
C GLY A 51 -3.40 -4.59 -0.74
N VAL A 52 -2.29 -3.96 -1.14
CA VAL A 52 -2.26 -2.89 -2.14
C VAL A 52 -1.47 -3.39 -3.35
N PRO A 53 -2.10 -3.55 -4.52
CA PRO A 53 -1.41 -3.99 -5.74
C PRO A 53 -0.21 -3.08 -6.08
N GLY A 54 0.97 -3.66 -6.25
CA GLY A 54 2.20 -2.96 -6.60
C GLY A 54 2.94 -2.31 -5.43
N LEU A 55 2.48 -2.53 -4.18
CA LEU A 55 3.13 -2.01 -2.98
C LEU A 55 4.59 -2.44 -2.88
N MET A 56 4.90 -3.68 -3.26
CA MET A 56 6.26 -4.20 -3.16
C MET A 56 7.21 -3.56 -4.18
N ASP A 57 6.71 -3.09 -5.32
CA ASP A 57 7.52 -2.32 -6.27
C ASP A 57 7.89 -0.96 -5.72
N VAL A 58 6.94 -0.29 -5.06
CA VAL A 58 7.18 1.00 -4.41
C VAL A 58 8.13 0.86 -3.23
N TYR A 59 7.97 -0.18 -2.41
CA TYR A 59 8.89 -0.47 -1.32
C TYR A 59 10.32 -0.71 -1.83
N ARG A 60 10.48 -1.57 -2.84
CA ARG A 60 11.80 -1.90 -3.42
C ARG A 60 12.48 -0.70 -4.08
N SER A 61 11.71 0.23 -4.63
CA SER A 61 12.23 1.47 -5.22
C SER A 61 12.44 2.60 -4.20
N GLY A 62 12.11 2.39 -2.93
CA GLY A 62 12.29 3.36 -1.85
C GLY A 62 11.21 4.44 -1.77
N GLY A 63 10.08 4.26 -2.46
CA GLY A 63 8.95 5.20 -2.44
C GLY A 63 8.08 5.10 -1.19
N VAL A 64 8.22 4.03 -0.38
CA VAL A 64 7.54 3.82 0.89
C VAL A 64 8.37 2.92 1.82
N SER A 65 8.20 3.06 3.14
CA SER A 65 8.72 2.13 4.15
C SER A 65 7.58 1.33 4.79
N ILE A 66 7.74 0.01 4.92
CA ILE A 66 6.77 -0.95 5.47
C ILE A 66 7.43 -1.93 6.45
#